data_AF-A0A969NCJ6-F1
#
_entry.id   AF-A0A969NCJ6-F1
#
_cell.length_a   1.000
_cell.length_b   1.000
_cell.length_c   1.000
_cell.angle_alpha   90.00
_cell.angle_beta   90.00
_cell.angle_gamma   90.00
#
_symmetry.space_group_name_H-M   'P 1'
#
loop_
_entity.id
_entity.type
_entity.pdbx_description
1 polymer ?
#
loop_
_entity_poly.entity_id
_entity_poly.type
_entity_poly.pdbx_seq_one_letter_code
_entity_poly.pdbx_strand_id
1 'polypeptide(L)'
;MYQSDQFSITDSAVMQGKYIAKAISATEITSNYQSPASDKISALMEFKFSINGKDNEKPFAMNHKYLFNTEEGSKNEIALSFGGDGYMQDIDSEGKTLLPNTKLSVKLDFNNVLKDFKEKGYFETISGEKVYKNDFKGLFIAGNTAPLSWDFENLHNKGLELKDEDGDGTYEIELIMNPYNPDNFTSAHWKLVNDISKYPQLNSGKVLIDALYNLGLDETVKNIEDDGTFRTGKEWPGVWTRDVSYSVFLSLGILEPEICKTSLMRKVSNGRIIQDTGTGGAWPVSSDRTTWIIAAYELYKITGDEDWLNTIYPIIEKSLQTDLKTIVDPKTGLMRGESSFLDWRKQTYPKWMNSVDIYESLCLGTNAVHYRAYEIMAEITQIKGNDPTQYTKVAETIKQAINKHFMAGRQRLL
;
A
#
# COMPACT_ATOMS: atom_id res chain seq x y z
N MET A 1 2.10 -3.25 33.63
CA MET A 1 1.29 -4.14 32.78
C MET A 1 2.13 -5.16 32.02
N TYR A 2 3.25 -4.76 31.43
CA TYR A 2 4.14 -5.66 30.70
C TYR A 2 5.55 -5.08 30.69
N GLN A 3 6.57 -5.93 30.67
CA GLN A 3 7.98 -5.53 30.55
C GLN A 3 8.70 -6.55 29.69
N SER A 4 9.51 -6.07 28.76
CA SER A 4 10.50 -6.84 28.00
C SER A 4 11.80 -6.05 27.86
N ASP A 5 12.78 -6.62 27.16
CA ASP A 5 14.05 -5.96 26.82
C ASP A 5 13.84 -4.74 25.92
N GLN A 6 12.73 -4.71 25.16
CA GLN A 6 12.44 -3.63 24.20
C GLN A 6 11.41 -2.63 24.70
N PHE A 7 10.42 -3.08 25.49
CA PHE A 7 9.27 -2.26 25.88
C PHE A 7 8.98 -2.33 27.38
N SER A 8 8.64 -1.18 27.96
CA SER A 8 7.99 -1.10 29.27
C SER A 8 6.59 -0.53 29.10
N ILE A 9 5.58 -1.20 29.66
CA ILE A 9 4.18 -0.77 29.58
C ILE A 9 3.63 -0.63 31.00
N THR A 10 3.29 0.61 31.35
CA THR A 10 2.65 1.03 32.60
C THR A 10 1.19 1.41 32.35
N ASP A 11 0.42 1.61 33.41
CA ASP A 11 -1.01 1.94 33.31
C ASP A 11 -1.30 3.23 32.51
N SER A 12 -0.31 4.09 32.30
CA SER A 12 -0.44 5.36 31.58
C SER A 12 0.59 5.57 30.48
N ALA A 13 1.49 4.63 30.19
CA ALA A 13 2.58 4.88 29.24
C ALA A 13 3.18 3.62 28.61
N VAL A 14 3.71 3.79 27.40
CA VAL A 14 4.59 2.85 26.69
C VAL A 14 5.96 3.51 26.52
N MET A 15 7.03 2.81 26.90
CA MET A 15 8.41 3.25 26.73
C MET A 15 9.18 2.28 25.84
N GLN A 16 9.98 2.82 24.93
CA GLN A 16 10.92 2.09 24.07
C GLN A 16 12.26 2.84 24.04
N GLY A 17 13.21 2.41 24.88
CA GLY A 17 14.48 3.12 25.05
C GLY A 17 14.27 4.58 25.51
N LYS A 18 14.72 5.54 24.70
CA LYS A 18 14.53 6.99 24.95
C LYS A 18 13.14 7.51 24.59
N TYR A 19 12.33 6.71 23.89
CA TYR A 19 11.01 7.12 23.44
C TYR A 19 9.94 6.74 24.46
N ILE A 20 8.97 7.64 24.65
CA ILE A 20 7.83 7.52 25.54
C ILE A 20 6.57 8.06 24.85
N ALA A 21 5.51 7.26 24.90
CA ALA A 21 4.15 7.70 24.68
C ALA A 21 3.41 7.62 26.03
N LYS A 22 2.79 8.72 26.46
CA LYS A 22 2.12 8.85 27.75
C LYS A 22 0.68 9.33 27.55
N ALA A 23 -0.27 8.58 28.10
CA ALA A 23 -1.63 9.04 28.31
C ALA A 23 -1.65 9.96 29.54
N ILE A 24 -1.91 11.25 29.32
CA ILE A 24 -2.02 12.26 30.38
C ILE A 24 -3.36 12.11 31.10
N SER A 25 -4.41 11.78 30.34
CA SER A 25 -5.74 11.46 30.80
C SER A 25 -6.39 10.47 29.83
N ALA A 26 -7.63 10.05 30.10
CA ALA A 26 -8.41 9.25 29.15
C ALA A 26 -8.73 10.00 27.82
N THR A 27 -8.41 11.29 27.71
CA THR A 27 -8.72 12.11 26.54
C THR A 27 -7.50 12.86 25.99
N GLU A 28 -6.28 12.50 26.42
CA GLU A 28 -5.07 13.18 25.99
C GLU A 28 -3.84 12.25 26.03
N ILE A 29 -3.10 12.19 24.92
CA ILE A 29 -1.87 11.40 24.76
C ILE A 29 -0.77 12.30 24.19
N THR A 30 0.45 12.17 24.71
CA THR A 30 1.67 12.80 24.17
C THR A 30 2.68 11.73 23.80
N SER A 31 3.47 11.97 22.75
CA SER A 31 4.55 11.07 22.34
C SER A 31 5.77 11.85 21.87
N ASN A 32 6.96 11.39 22.25
CA ASN A 32 8.22 11.87 21.67
C ASN A 32 8.80 10.88 20.66
N TYR A 33 8.03 9.87 20.23
CA TYR A 33 8.51 8.84 19.33
C TYR A 33 8.94 9.45 17.98
N GLN A 34 10.14 9.05 17.54
CA GLN A 34 10.69 9.38 16.24
C GLN A 34 11.00 8.08 15.51
N SER A 35 10.47 7.94 14.30
CA SER A 35 10.71 6.75 13.48
C SER A 35 12.18 6.67 13.07
N PRO A 36 12.89 5.56 13.32
CA PRO A 36 14.26 5.37 12.86
C PRO A 36 14.34 5.01 11.36
N ALA A 37 13.24 5.13 10.61
CA ALA A 37 13.18 4.71 9.20
C ALA A 37 14.13 5.50 8.30
N SER A 38 14.33 6.79 8.58
CA SER A 38 15.32 7.64 7.92
C SER A 38 16.76 7.18 8.17
N ASP A 39 17.02 6.53 9.32
CA ASP A 39 18.35 6.14 9.78
C ASP A 39 18.79 4.76 9.22
N LYS A 40 17.98 4.17 8.34
CA LYS A 40 18.23 2.84 7.73
C LYS A 40 18.26 2.89 6.21
N ILE A 41 18.29 4.08 5.61
CA ILE A 41 18.38 4.23 4.16
C ILE A 41 19.84 4.03 3.74
N SER A 42 20.07 3.17 2.74
CA SER A 42 21.42 2.94 2.20
C SER A 42 22.01 4.23 1.64
N ALA A 43 23.30 4.47 1.87
CA ALA A 43 24.05 5.52 1.19
C ALA A 43 24.34 5.20 -0.29
N LEU A 44 24.04 3.99 -0.75
CA LEU A 44 24.15 3.61 -2.16
C LEU A 44 22.83 3.89 -2.89
N MET A 45 22.88 4.83 -3.81
CA MET A 45 21.79 5.15 -4.72
C MET A 45 21.99 4.47 -6.06
N GLU A 46 20.95 3.81 -6.52
CA GLU A 46 20.83 3.35 -7.90
C GLU A 46 19.89 4.26 -8.66
N PHE A 47 20.30 4.71 -9.85
CA PHE A 47 19.52 5.66 -10.65
C PHE A 47 19.74 5.48 -12.16
N LYS A 48 18.83 6.07 -12.94
CA LYS A 48 18.89 6.21 -14.40
C LYS A 48 18.37 7.58 -14.81
N PHE A 49 18.83 8.08 -15.93
CA PHE A 49 18.20 9.18 -16.64
C PHE A 49 17.11 8.67 -17.58
N SER A 50 16.19 9.56 -17.93
CA SER A 50 14.99 9.20 -18.66
C SER A 50 14.58 10.31 -19.60
N ILE A 51 14.48 10.01 -20.89
CA ILE A 51 13.84 10.92 -21.84
C ILE A 51 12.33 10.66 -21.79
N ASN A 52 11.54 11.71 -21.59
CA ASN A 52 10.07 11.69 -21.59
C ASN A 52 9.42 10.77 -20.54
N GLY A 53 10.12 10.44 -19.44
CA GLY A 53 9.58 9.54 -18.43
C GLY A 53 9.48 8.09 -18.92
N LYS A 54 10.43 7.63 -19.74
CA LYS A 54 10.59 6.23 -20.15
C LYS A 54 11.93 5.66 -19.68
N ASP A 55 12.01 4.35 -19.44
CA ASP A 55 13.29 3.66 -19.17
C ASP A 55 14.06 3.44 -20.48
N ASN A 56 14.83 4.44 -20.91
CA ASN A 56 15.44 4.47 -22.26
C ASN A 56 16.91 4.91 -22.31
N GLU A 57 17.58 5.08 -21.17
CA GLU A 57 19.00 5.42 -21.13
C GLU A 57 19.91 4.18 -21.22
N LYS A 58 19.59 3.11 -20.46
CA LYS A 58 20.46 1.95 -20.26
C LYS A 58 19.72 0.62 -20.42
N PRO A 59 20.44 -0.50 -20.67
CA PRO A 59 19.82 -1.82 -20.76
C PRO A 59 19.07 -2.21 -19.49
N PHE A 60 18.24 -3.24 -19.61
CA PHE A 60 17.56 -3.84 -18.47
C PHE A 60 18.57 -4.28 -17.40
N ALA A 61 18.23 -4.02 -16.13
CA ALA A 61 19.05 -4.33 -14.95
C ALA A 61 20.43 -3.62 -14.86
N MET A 62 20.69 -2.61 -15.69
CA MET A 62 21.89 -1.77 -15.57
C MET A 62 21.53 -0.37 -15.06
N ASN A 63 21.99 -0.03 -13.86
CA ASN A 63 21.77 1.27 -13.23
C ASN A 63 23.11 1.97 -12.97
N HIS A 64 23.12 3.30 -12.96
CA HIS A 64 24.19 4.04 -12.32
C HIS A 64 24.12 3.81 -10.81
N LYS A 65 25.26 3.71 -10.15
CA LYS A 65 25.44 3.47 -8.71
C LYS A 65 26.25 4.62 -8.13
N TYR A 66 25.65 5.45 -7.29
CA TYR A 66 26.34 6.55 -6.61
C TYR A 66 26.36 6.31 -5.11
N LEU A 67 27.55 6.36 -4.50
CA LEU A 67 27.70 6.28 -3.05
C LEU A 67 27.86 7.68 -2.48
N PHE A 68 26.91 8.08 -1.64
CA PHE A 68 26.96 9.37 -0.95
C PHE A 68 28.14 9.44 0.02
N ASN A 69 28.77 10.62 0.08
CA ASN A 69 29.56 11.02 1.22
C ASN A 69 28.61 11.45 2.35
N THR A 70 28.68 10.73 3.46
CA THR A 70 27.78 10.85 4.61
C THR A 70 28.39 11.68 5.74
N GLU A 71 29.52 12.36 5.52
CA GLU A 71 30.03 13.36 6.47
C GLU A 71 29.21 14.65 6.38
N GLU A 72 28.91 15.24 7.54
CA GLU A 72 28.09 16.45 7.63
C GLU A 72 28.73 17.62 6.85
N GLY A 73 27.95 18.24 5.96
CA GLY A 73 28.43 19.33 5.10
C GLY A 73 29.16 18.90 3.82
N SER A 74 29.26 17.59 3.55
CA SER A 74 29.82 17.08 2.29
C SER A 74 29.03 17.54 1.08
N LYS A 75 29.76 17.87 0.00
CA LYS A 75 29.18 18.10 -1.32
C LYS A 75 29.03 16.76 -2.03
N ASN A 76 27.81 16.44 -2.43
CA ASN A 76 27.52 15.29 -3.26
C ASN A 76 27.10 15.79 -4.64
N GLU A 77 27.89 15.46 -5.65
CA GLU A 77 27.70 15.92 -7.03
C GLU A 77 27.83 14.73 -8.00
N ILE A 78 26.95 14.68 -9.00
CA ILE A 78 26.97 13.72 -10.10
C ILE A 78 27.15 14.52 -11.38
N ALA A 79 28.16 14.20 -12.17
CA ALA A 79 28.38 14.75 -13.51
C ALA A 79 28.57 13.60 -14.49
N LEU A 80 27.63 13.42 -15.43
CA LEU A 80 27.61 12.31 -16.38
C LEU A 80 27.15 12.79 -17.76
N SER A 81 27.38 11.98 -18.79
CA SER A 81 26.75 12.17 -20.11
C SER A 81 25.65 11.14 -20.32
N PHE A 82 24.56 11.51 -21.00
CA PHE A 82 23.41 10.62 -21.19
C PHE A 82 23.79 9.36 -21.97
N GLY A 83 23.52 8.19 -21.38
CA GLY A 83 23.88 6.89 -21.96
C GLY A 83 25.35 6.48 -21.76
N GLY A 84 26.18 7.32 -21.13
CA GLY A 84 27.59 7.01 -20.85
C GLY A 84 27.76 5.96 -19.73
N ASP A 85 28.94 5.34 -19.66
CA ASP A 85 29.24 4.22 -18.72
C ASP A 85 29.34 4.61 -17.24
N GLY A 86 29.26 5.90 -16.92
CA GLY A 86 29.10 6.48 -15.57
C GLY A 86 29.66 5.69 -14.37
N TYR A 87 28.92 5.73 -13.26
CA TYR A 87 29.28 5.01 -12.04
C TYR A 87 28.66 3.61 -12.06
N MET A 88 29.34 2.61 -12.61
CA MET A 88 28.78 1.25 -12.78
C MET A 88 29.54 0.16 -12.02
N GLN A 89 30.54 0.52 -11.21
CA GLN A 89 31.34 -0.44 -10.45
C GLN A 89 30.58 -0.98 -9.23
N ASP A 90 30.98 -2.15 -8.75
CA ASP A 90 30.52 -2.67 -7.47
C ASP A 90 31.13 -1.85 -6.35
N ILE A 91 30.32 -0.95 -5.79
CA ILE A 91 30.69 -0.10 -4.68
C ILE A 91 30.29 -0.79 -3.39
N ASP A 92 31.27 -1.04 -2.52
CA ASP A 92 31.00 -1.50 -1.16
C ASP A 92 30.28 -0.39 -0.37
N SER A 93 29.05 -0.73 0.03
CA SER A 93 28.14 0.13 0.76
C SER A 93 27.70 -0.50 2.09
N GLU A 94 28.32 -1.62 2.48
CA GLU A 94 27.94 -2.33 3.69
C GLU A 94 28.09 -1.43 4.92
N GLY A 95 26.99 -1.26 5.66
CA GLY A 95 26.94 -0.42 6.86
C GLY A 95 26.90 1.10 6.63
N LYS A 96 26.87 1.60 5.39
CA LYS A 96 26.80 3.05 5.11
C LYS A 96 25.35 3.53 4.98
N THR A 97 24.95 4.47 5.83
CA THR A 97 23.60 5.04 5.87
C THR A 97 23.58 6.46 5.33
N LEU A 98 22.62 6.76 4.45
CA LEU A 98 22.40 8.11 3.94
C LEU A 98 21.87 9.04 5.04
N LEU A 99 22.55 10.14 5.30
CA LEU A 99 22.06 11.13 6.26
C LEU A 99 20.74 11.77 5.78
N PRO A 100 19.82 12.10 6.69
CA PRO A 100 18.61 12.83 6.34
C PRO A 100 18.91 14.19 5.71
N ASN A 101 18.08 14.61 4.75
CA ASN A 101 18.18 15.90 4.05
C ASN A 101 19.53 16.14 3.35
N THR A 102 20.18 15.09 2.86
CA THR A 102 21.46 15.19 2.14
C THR A 102 21.23 15.84 0.78
N LYS A 103 21.95 16.93 0.48
CA LYS A 103 21.87 17.60 -0.82
C LYS A 103 22.62 16.83 -1.90
N LEU A 104 22.04 16.75 -3.09
CA LEU A 104 22.64 16.19 -4.28
C LEU A 104 22.48 17.17 -5.46
N SER A 105 23.60 17.54 -6.07
CA SER A 105 23.62 18.24 -7.36
C SER A 105 23.84 17.24 -8.48
N VAL A 106 23.01 17.29 -9.53
CA VAL A 106 23.17 16.43 -10.70
C VAL A 106 23.32 17.30 -11.94
N LYS A 107 24.37 17.07 -12.71
CA LYS A 107 24.65 17.65 -14.02
C LYS A 107 24.74 16.55 -15.05
N LEU A 108 24.00 16.71 -16.13
CA LEU A 108 23.91 15.74 -17.21
C LEU A 108 24.22 16.41 -18.54
N ASP A 109 25.34 16.02 -19.15
CA ASP A 109 25.66 16.40 -20.51
C ASP A 109 24.77 15.62 -21.49
N PHE A 110 23.90 16.36 -22.18
CA PHE A 110 22.92 15.85 -23.13
C PHE A 110 23.28 16.18 -24.60
N ASN A 111 24.49 16.71 -24.84
CA ASN A 111 24.90 17.20 -26.15
C ASN A 111 24.93 16.11 -27.23
N ASN A 112 25.20 14.85 -26.86
CA ASN A 112 25.14 13.73 -27.80
C ASN A 112 23.74 13.55 -28.40
N VAL A 113 22.69 13.64 -27.58
CA VAL A 113 21.29 13.54 -28.01
C VAL A 113 20.87 14.77 -28.80
N LEU A 114 21.24 15.97 -28.32
CA LEU A 114 20.94 17.22 -29.02
C LEU A 114 21.58 17.29 -30.42
N LYS A 115 22.80 16.77 -30.56
CA LYS A 115 23.48 16.62 -31.85
C LYS A 115 22.68 15.71 -32.79
N ASP A 116 22.22 14.55 -32.32
CA ASP A 116 21.41 13.63 -33.10
C ASP A 116 20.06 14.24 -33.51
N PHE A 117 19.40 14.98 -32.62
CA PHE A 117 18.20 15.75 -32.97
C PHE A 117 18.45 16.80 -34.07
N LYS A 118 19.64 17.40 -34.11
CA LYS A 118 20.01 18.38 -35.14
C LYS A 118 20.38 17.74 -36.47
N GLU A 119 21.15 16.65 -36.45
CA GLU A 119 21.69 16.01 -37.66
C GLU A 119 20.71 15.03 -38.30
N LYS A 120 19.99 14.25 -37.49
CA LYS A 120 19.12 13.15 -37.92
C LYS A 120 17.62 13.45 -37.74
N GLY A 121 17.28 14.40 -36.87
CA GLY A 121 15.89 14.70 -36.48
C GLY A 121 15.34 13.79 -35.38
N TYR A 122 16.10 12.77 -34.97
CA TYR A 122 15.75 11.83 -33.91
C TYR A 122 17.01 11.29 -33.23
N PHE A 123 16.82 10.80 -32.00
CA PHE A 123 17.79 10.01 -31.26
C PHE A 123 17.29 8.57 -31.17
N GLU A 124 18.17 7.60 -31.38
CA GLU A 124 17.84 6.19 -31.25
C GLU A 124 18.28 5.70 -29.87
N THR A 125 17.32 5.23 -29.08
CA THR A 125 17.57 4.72 -27.73
C THR A 125 18.29 3.36 -27.80
N ILE A 126 18.78 2.88 -26.65
CA ILE A 126 19.43 1.56 -26.59
C ILE A 126 18.50 0.39 -26.94
N SER A 127 17.19 0.58 -26.85
CA SER A 127 16.19 -0.40 -27.28
C SER A 127 15.87 -0.34 -28.78
N GLY A 128 16.47 0.60 -29.53
CA GLY A 128 16.17 0.86 -30.95
C GLY A 128 14.93 1.72 -31.18
N GLU A 129 14.32 2.28 -30.13
CA GLU A 129 13.21 3.23 -30.26
C GLU A 129 13.73 4.58 -30.73
N LYS A 130 13.02 5.23 -31.65
CA LYS A 130 13.37 6.59 -32.10
C LYS A 130 12.58 7.61 -31.31
N VAL A 131 13.28 8.46 -30.58
CA VAL A 131 12.72 9.68 -29.99
C VAL A 131 12.93 10.80 -31.00
N TYR A 132 11.88 11.32 -31.60
CA TYR A 132 11.98 12.44 -32.52
C TYR A 132 12.12 13.76 -31.75
N LYS A 133 12.82 14.73 -32.33
CA LYS A 133 13.02 16.06 -31.71
C LYS A 133 11.69 16.72 -31.29
N ASN A 134 10.65 16.59 -32.11
CA ASN A 134 9.33 17.18 -31.84
C ASN A 134 8.56 16.46 -30.73
N ASP A 135 8.96 15.22 -30.39
CA ASP A 135 8.33 14.42 -29.34
C ASP A 135 9.09 14.53 -28.01
N PHE A 136 10.21 15.26 -27.95
CA PHE A 136 10.94 15.52 -26.72
C PHE A 136 10.12 16.44 -25.81
N LYS A 137 9.79 15.96 -24.62
CA LYS A 137 8.97 16.61 -23.59
C LYS A 137 9.77 17.02 -22.37
N GLY A 138 10.81 16.26 -22.02
CA GLY A 138 11.63 16.54 -20.84
C GLY A 138 12.64 15.45 -20.54
N LEU A 139 13.58 15.76 -19.65
CA LEU A 139 14.65 14.88 -19.19
C LEU A 139 14.53 14.70 -17.68
N PHE A 140 14.53 13.46 -17.20
CA PHE A 140 14.22 13.14 -15.80
C PHE A 140 15.27 12.22 -15.19
N ILE A 141 15.32 12.17 -13.85
CA ILE A 141 16.10 11.20 -13.08
C ILE A 141 15.16 10.27 -12.30
N ALA A 142 15.39 8.97 -12.43
CA ALA A 142 14.66 7.89 -11.74
C ALA A 142 15.62 7.11 -10.83
N GLY A 143 15.13 6.51 -9.75
CA GLY A 143 16.01 5.83 -8.80
C GLY A 143 15.35 5.15 -7.61
N ASN A 144 16.17 4.47 -6.82
CA ASN A 144 15.74 3.61 -5.71
C ASN A 144 15.59 4.32 -4.35
N THR A 145 16.04 5.57 -4.25
CA THR A 145 16.14 6.31 -2.99
C THR A 145 15.37 7.61 -3.07
N ALA A 146 14.48 7.87 -2.10
CA ALA A 146 13.66 9.08 -2.07
C ALA A 146 14.54 10.35 -2.17
N PRO A 147 14.14 11.35 -2.99
CA PRO A 147 12.82 11.50 -3.62
C PRO A 147 12.69 10.77 -4.97
N LEU A 148 13.72 10.07 -5.43
CA LEU A 148 13.68 9.34 -6.70
C LEU A 148 12.67 8.19 -6.65
N SER A 149 12.19 7.81 -7.84
CA SER A 149 11.22 6.73 -8.02
C SER A 149 11.53 5.98 -9.32
N TRP A 150 11.28 4.67 -9.34
CA TRP A 150 11.30 3.87 -10.58
C TRP A 150 9.97 3.91 -11.33
N ASP A 151 9.00 4.68 -10.84
CA ASP A 151 7.73 4.95 -11.52
C ASP A 151 7.95 5.99 -12.62
N PHE A 152 8.47 5.52 -13.76
CA PHE A 152 8.84 6.33 -14.91
C PHE A 152 7.67 7.17 -15.44
N GLU A 153 6.45 6.62 -15.43
CA GLU A 153 5.25 7.29 -15.96
C GLU A 153 4.88 8.54 -15.16
N ASN A 154 5.21 8.59 -13.87
CA ASN A 154 4.84 9.69 -12.97
C ASN A 154 5.99 10.60 -12.56
N LEU A 155 7.19 10.49 -13.16
CA LEU A 155 8.34 11.34 -12.79
C LEU A 155 8.06 12.84 -12.91
N HIS A 156 7.27 13.24 -13.91
CA HIS A 156 6.87 14.62 -14.15
C HIS A 156 6.09 15.24 -12.99
N ASN A 157 5.32 14.45 -12.24
CA ASN A 157 4.54 14.91 -11.09
C ASN A 157 5.37 14.97 -9.80
N LYS A 158 6.63 14.50 -9.83
CA LYS A 158 7.50 14.36 -8.66
C LYS A 158 8.61 15.41 -8.59
N GLY A 159 8.64 16.36 -9.52
CA GLY A 159 9.68 17.40 -9.58
C GLY A 159 11.07 16.83 -9.87
N LEU A 160 11.15 15.74 -10.63
CA LEU A 160 12.40 15.03 -10.97
C LEU A 160 12.93 15.38 -12.37
N GLU A 161 12.48 16.50 -12.93
CA GLU A 161 12.89 17.01 -14.24
C GLU A 161 14.19 17.82 -14.13
N LEU A 162 15.19 17.47 -14.93
CA LEU A 162 16.40 18.24 -15.09
C LEU A 162 16.16 19.39 -16.08
N LYS A 163 16.82 20.52 -15.88
CA LYS A 163 16.64 21.73 -16.68
C LYS A 163 17.96 22.25 -17.23
N ASP A 164 17.92 22.72 -18.47
CA ASP A 164 19.01 23.42 -19.14
C ASP A 164 18.56 24.89 -19.28
N GLU A 165 18.91 25.72 -18.29
CA GLU A 165 18.43 27.11 -18.22
C GLU A 165 19.25 28.06 -19.11
N ASP A 166 20.51 27.74 -19.40
CA ASP A 166 21.40 28.57 -20.23
C ASP A 166 21.52 28.09 -21.69
N GLY A 167 21.00 26.89 -21.99
CA GLY A 167 20.93 26.33 -23.32
C GLY A 167 22.25 25.73 -23.81
N ASP A 168 23.18 25.41 -22.90
CA ASP A 168 24.50 24.87 -23.25
C ASP A 168 24.50 23.35 -23.46
N GLY A 169 23.35 22.69 -23.24
CA GLY A 169 23.18 21.24 -23.36
C GLY A 169 23.49 20.47 -22.08
N THR A 170 23.81 21.16 -20.97
CA THR A 170 23.96 20.60 -19.63
C THR A 170 22.67 20.77 -18.85
N TYR A 171 22.05 19.65 -18.51
CA TYR A 171 20.81 19.62 -17.75
C TYR A 171 21.11 19.43 -16.26
N GLU A 172 20.54 20.27 -15.42
CA GLU A 172 20.83 20.31 -13.98
C GLU A 172 19.58 20.09 -13.12
N ILE A 173 19.78 19.48 -11.95
CA ILE A 173 18.77 19.39 -10.88
C ILE A 173 19.44 19.34 -9.51
N GLU A 174 18.82 20.01 -8.54
CA GLU A 174 19.19 19.94 -7.12
C GLU A 174 18.14 19.13 -6.36
N LEU A 175 18.59 18.14 -5.60
CA LEU A 175 17.72 17.21 -4.86
C LEU A 175 18.06 17.19 -3.37
N ILE A 176 17.01 17.04 -2.54
CA ILE A 176 17.14 16.75 -1.11
C ILE A 176 16.86 15.26 -0.91
N MET A 177 17.92 14.47 -0.74
CA MET A 177 17.89 13.03 -0.59
C MET A 177 17.62 12.63 0.86
N ASN A 178 16.95 11.49 1.06
CA ASN A 178 16.42 11.07 2.38
C ASN A 178 15.68 12.23 3.07
N PRO A 179 14.65 12.82 2.43
CA PRO A 179 13.97 13.97 3.00
C PRO A 179 13.31 13.58 4.33
N TYR A 180 13.67 14.31 5.39
CA TYR A 180 13.14 14.12 6.72
C TYR A 180 12.66 15.46 7.28
N ASN A 181 11.38 15.53 7.60
CA ASN A 181 10.81 16.60 8.39
C ASN A 181 10.24 15.98 9.68
N PRO A 182 10.75 16.30 10.87
CA PRO A 182 10.26 15.74 12.12
C PRO A 182 8.76 15.96 12.34
N ASP A 183 8.17 17.01 11.77
CA ASP A 183 6.75 17.31 11.88
C ASP A 183 5.85 16.43 10.98
N ASN A 184 6.43 15.76 9.98
CA ASN A 184 5.68 15.04 8.95
C ASN A 184 5.41 13.57 9.29
N PHE A 185 6.02 13.00 10.33
CA PHE A 185 6.05 11.54 10.50
C PHE A 185 5.41 11.00 11.78
N THR A 186 5.24 11.80 12.85
CA THR A 186 4.58 11.34 14.09
C THR A 186 3.76 12.46 14.73
N SER A 187 2.48 12.21 15.03
CA SER A 187 1.70 13.14 15.85
C SER A 187 2.27 13.12 17.26
N ALA A 188 2.88 14.23 17.67
CA ALA A 188 3.45 14.35 19.02
C ALA A 188 2.37 14.45 20.11
N HIS A 189 1.14 14.78 19.72
CA HIS A 189 0.03 15.01 20.63
C HIS A 189 -1.30 14.56 20.02
N TRP A 190 -2.15 14.00 20.85
CA TRP A 190 -3.57 13.81 20.59
C TRP A 190 -4.35 14.33 21.78
N LYS A 191 -5.47 14.98 21.49
CA LYS A 191 -6.48 15.36 22.46
C LYS A 191 -7.84 15.12 21.83
N LEU A 192 -8.77 14.55 22.60
CA LEU A 192 -10.14 14.33 22.15
C LEU A 192 -10.76 15.64 21.67
N VAL A 193 -11.27 15.65 20.44
CA VAL A 193 -11.89 16.84 19.82
C VAL A 193 -13.36 16.61 19.45
N ASN A 194 -13.74 15.39 19.10
CA ASN A 194 -15.10 15.07 18.70
C ASN A 194 -15.96 14.62 19.88
N ASP A 195 -17.27 14.80 19.75
CA ASP A 195 -18.24 14.24 20.69
C ASP A 195 -18.41 12.73 20.43
N ILE A 196 -18.02 11.93 21.41
CA ILE A 196 -18.09 10.47 21.39
C ILE A 196 -19.14 9.91 22.36
N SER A 197 -19.97 10.77 22.97
CA SER A 197 -20.88 10.36 24.05
C SER A 197 -21.97 9.38 23.60
N LYS A 198 -22.24 9.30 22.29
CA LYS A 198 -23.21 8.36 21.71
C LYS A 198 -22.72 6.92 21.66
N TYR A 199 -21.41 6.69 21.73
CA TYR A 199 -20.81 5.36 21.64
C TYR A 199 -20.69 4.70 23.03
N PRO A 200 -20.52 3.36 23.08
CA PRO A 200 -20.18 2.68 24.34
C PRO A 200 -18.96 3.32 24.99
N GLN A 201 -18.95 3.37 26.33
CA GLN A 201 -17.87 3.97 27.09
C GLN A 201 -17.09 2.87 27.82
N LEU A 202 -15.75 2.96 27.80
CA LEU A 202 -14.87 2.05 28.52
C LEU A 202 -14.23 2.75 29.72
N ASN A 203 -14.29 2.09 30.87
CA ASN A 203 -13.46 2.42 32.03
C ASN A 203 -12.77 1.15 32.51
N SER A 204 -11.47 1.06 32.25
CA SER A 204 -10.65 -0.12 32.55
C SER A 204 -9.84 0.02 33.85
N GLY A 205 -9.90 1.19 34.49
CA GLY A 205 -8.99 1.58 35.58
C GLY A 205 -7.55 1.83 35.12
N LYS A 206 -7.28 1.81 33.81
CA LYS A 206 -5.96 2.02 33.21
C LYS A 206 -6.04 3.15 32.20
N VAL A 207 -5.43 4.29 32.53
CA VAL A 207 -5.52 5.53 31.75
C VAL A 207 -5.10 5.32 30.29
N LEU A 208 -4.06 4.51 30.04
CA LEU A 208 -3.60 4.21 28.69
C LEU A 208 -4.65 3.49 27.85
N ILE A 209 -5.35 2.50 28.42
CA ILE A 209 -6.37 1.72 27.69
C ILE A 209 -7.60 2.59 27.42
N ASP A 210 -8.03 3.37 28.41
CA ASP A 210 -9.16 4.29 28.27
C ASP A 210 -8.86 5.37 27.22
N ALA A 211 -7.63 5.90 27.20
CA ALA A 211 -7.19 6.87 26.19
C ALA A 211 -7.14 6.28 24.78
N LEU A 212 -6.64 5.06 24.61
CA LEU A 212 -6.61 4.39 23.30
C LEU A 212 -8.01 4.07 22.80
N TYR A 213 -8.93 3.69 23.69
CA TYR A 213 -10.33 3.47 23.35
C TYR A 213 -11.00 4.75 22.86
N ASN A 214 -10.84 5.86 23.60
CA ASN A 214 -11.39 7.15 23.23
C ASN A 214 -10.76 7.72 21.96
N LEU A 215 -9.46 7.50 21.74
CA LEU A 215 -8.79 7.83 20.48
C LEU A 215 -9.41 7.10 19.30
N GLY A 216 -9.68 5.79 19.42
CA GLY A 216 -10.33 5.02 18.35
C GLY A 216 -11.73 5.54 18.02
N LEU A 217 -12.53 5.93 19.02
CA LEU A 217 -13.83 6.56 18.81
C LEU A 217 -13.72 7.95 18.18
N ASP A 218 -12.78 8.77 18.65
CA ASP A 218 -12.51 10.11 18.10
C ASP A 218 -12.11 10.03 16.61
N GLU A 219 -11.23 9.08 16.27
CA GLU A 219 -10.86 8.81 14.87
C GLU A 219 -12.02 8.23 14.05
N THR A 220 -12.91 7.45 14.67
CA THR A 220 -14.12 6.95 14.01
C THR A 220 -14.99 8.12 13.56
N VAL A 221 -15.25 9.10 14.45
CA VAL A 221 -16.02 10.31 14.09
C VAL A 221 -15.31 11.12 13.01
N LYS A 222 -13.99 11.31 13.17
CA LYS A 222 -13.16 12.06 12.22
C LYS A 222 -13.12 11.46 10.81
N ASN A 223 -13.31 10.15 10.69
CA ASN A 223 -13.26 9.44 9.42
C ASN A 223 -14.62 9.37 8.70
N ILE A 224 -15.69 9.89 9.30
CA ILE A 224 -16.99 10.02 8.64
C ILE A 224 -16.95 11.23 7.70
N GLU A 225 -17.19 10.99 6.42
CA GLU A 225 -17.30 12.02 5.38
C GLU A 225 -18.74 12.55 5.26
N ASP A 226 -18.89 13.74 4.69
CA ASP A 226 -20.21 14.40 4.50
C ASP A 226 -21.21 13.56 3.69
N ASP A 227 -20.70 12.66 2.84
CA ASP A 227 -21.52 11.76 2.02
C ASP A 227 -21.96 10.48 2.74
N GLY A 228 -21.72 10.40 4.05
CA GLY A 228 -22.11 9.27 4.89
C GLY A 228 -21.26 8.02 4.67
N THR A 229 -20.02 8.18 4.20
CA THR A 229 -19.05 7.09 4.08
C THR A 229 -17.89 7.21 5.05
N PHE A 230 -17.18 6.10 5.28
CA PHE A 230 -15.89 6.12 5.97
C PHE A 230 -14.75 6.33 4.98
N ARG A 231 -13.89 7.30 5.27
CA ARG A 231 -12.63 7.49 4.55
C ARG A 231 -11.58 6.49 4.99
N THR A 232 -10.73 6.09 4.04
CA THR A 232 -9.60 5.18 4.32
C THR A 232 -8.50 5.83 5.16
N GLY A 233 -8.20 7.10 4.92
CA GLY A 233 -7.23 7.82 5.74
C GLY A 233 -7.03 9.27 5.31
N LYS A 234 -6.24 10.01 6.10
CA LYS A 234 -6.00 11.45 5.88
C LYS A 234 -5.53 11.76 4.44
N GLU A 235 -4.55 11.01 3.96
CA GLU A 235 -3.91 11.19 2.65
C GLU A 235 -4.57 10.36 1.52
N TRP A 236 -5.53 9.48 1.86
CA TRP A 236 -6.23 8.61 0.91
C TRP A 236 -7.73 8.83 1.03
N PRO A 237 -8.29 9.82 0.31
CA PRO A 237 -9.72 10.05 0.32
C PRO A 237 -10.48 8.89 -0.31
N GLY A 238 -11.76 8.75 0.07
CA GLY A 238 -12.65 7.73 -0.46
C GLY A 238 -12.63 6.40 0.31
N VAL A 239 -13.43 5.46 -0.17
CA VAL A 239 -13.68 4.17 0.48
C VAL A 239 -12.85 3.09 -0.20
N TRP A 240 -12.12 2.31 0.59
CA TRP A 240 -11.39 1.13 0.12
C TRP A 240 -12.08 -0.15 0.63
N THR A 241 -12.26 -1.13 -0.25
CA THR A 241 -13.03 -2.35 -0.03
C THR A 241 -12.52 -3.10 1.20
N ARG A 242 -11.21 -3.33 1.32
CA ARG A 242 -10.66 -4.09 2.45
C ARG A 242 -10.72 -3.32 3.76
N ASP A 243 -10.26 -2.06 3.73
CA ASP A 243 -10.19 -1.18 4.90
C ASP A 243 -11.57 -1.05 5.56
N VAL A 244 -12.60 -0.76 4.75
CA VAL A 244 -13.96 -0.67 5.28
C VAL A 244 -14.48 -2.04 5.71
N SER A 245 -14.23 -3.11 4.95
CA SER A 245 -14.75 -4.44 5.29
C SER A 245 -14.21 -4.97 6.61
N TYR A 246 -12.90 -4.86 6.83
CA TYR A 246 -12.30 -5.26 8.11
C TYR A 246 -12.77 -4.37 9.25
N SER A 247 -12.87 -3.05 9.03
CA SER A 247 -13.32 -2.12 10.07
C SER A 247 -14.77 -2.38 10.48
N VAL A 248 -15.66 -2.63 9.51
CA VAL A 248 -17.06 -3.04 9.72
C VAL A 248 -17.12 -4.32 10.55
N PHE A 249 -16.39 -5.36 10.13
CA PHE A 249 -16.40 -6.66 10.80
C PHE A 249 -15.83 -6.59 12.23
N LEU A 250 -14.78 -5.81 12.45
CA LEU A 250 -14.10 -5.74 13.75
C LEU A 250 -14.80 -4.83 14.76
N SER A 251 -15.44 -3.73 14.33
CA SER A 251 -16.04 -2.77 15.28
C SER A 251 -17.12 -1.87 14.70
N LEU A 252 -16.91 -1.30 13.50
CA LEU A 252 -17.76 -0.21 12.99
C LEU A 252 -19.20 -0.67 12.73
N GLY A 253 -19.43 -1.95 12.43
CA GLY A 253 -20.79 -2.46 12.22
C GLY A 253 -21.70 -2.28 13.43
N ILE A 254 -21.13 -2.33 14.65
CA ILE A 254 -21.88 -2.11 15.90
C ILE A 254 -22.03 -0.61 16.19
N LEU A 255 -21.02 0.19 15.84
CA LEU A 255 -20.96 1.62 16.19
C LEU A 255 -21.77 2.49 15.22
N GLU A 256 -21.72 2.19 13.93
CA GLU A 256 -22.27 3.02 12.85
C GLU A 256 -22.84 2.17 11.68
N PRO A 257 -23.89 1.37 11.92
CA PRO A 257 -24.38 0.41 10.93
C PRO A 257 -24.82 1.05 9.59
N GLU A 258 -25.45 2.22 9.62
CA GLU A 258 -25.93 2.90 8.40
C GLU A 258 -24.80 3.50 7.55
N ILE A 259 -23.78 4.06 8.20
CA ILE A 259 -22.57 4.55 7.52
C ILE A 259 -21.81 3.36 6.93
N CYS A 260 -21.77 2.23 7.65
CA CYS A 260 -21.19 0.99 7.15
C CYS A 260 -21.91 0.48 5.89
N LYS A 261 -23.25 0.44 5.87
CA LYS A 261 -24.03 0.07 4.67
C LYS A 261 -23.73 0.98 3.49
N THR A 262 -23.75 2.30 3.71
CA THR A 262 -23.45 3.30 2.67
C THR A 262 -22.04 3.12 2.11
N SER A 263 -21.05 2.91 2.98
CA SER A 263 -19.65 2.71 2.59
C SER A 263 -19.46 1.41 1.81
N LEU A 264 -20.05 0.30 2.26
CA LEU A 264 -20.01 -0.97 1.52
C LEU A 264 -20.65 -0.83 0.14
N MET A 265 -21.79 -0.14 0.02
CA MET A 265 -22.45 0.07 -1.27
C MET A 265 -21.64 0.97 -2.22
N ARG A 266 -20.78 1.87 -1.70
CA ARG A 266 -19.81 2.61 -2.53
C ARG A 266 -18.82 1.68 -3.24
N LYS A 267 -18.62 0.46 -2.73
CA LYS A 267 -17.76 -0.58 -3.31
C LYS A 267 -18.52 -1.60 -4.15
N VAL A 268 -19.69 -1.23 -4.65
CA VAL A 268 -20.48 -2.03 -5.58
C VAL A 268 -20.62 -1.30 -6.91
N SER A 269 -20.32 -1.97 -8.00
CA SER A 269 -20.53 -1.46 -9.36
C SER A 269 -21.07 -2.56 -10.27
N ASN A 270 -22.09 -2.25 -11.06
CA ASN A 270 -22.77 -3.23 -11.93
C ASN A 270 -23.24 -4.49 -11.19
N GLY A 271 -23.67 -4.34 -9.93
CA GLY A 271 -24.11 -5.44 -9.06
C GLY A 271 -22.99 -6.38 -8.64
N ARG A 272 -21.73 -5.95 -8.69
CA ARG A 272 -20.56 -6.74 -8.24
C ARG A 272 -19.72 -5.91 -7.29
N ILE A 273 -19.05 -6.59 -6.38
CA ILE A 273 -18.07 -5.98 -5.48
C ILE A 273 -16.86 -5.55 -6.30
N ILE A 274 -16.37 -4.32 -6.10
CA ILE A 274 -15.15 -3.83 -6.74
C ILE A 274 -13.93 -4.05 -5.82
N GLN A 275 -12.77 -4.14 -6.43
CA GLN A 275 -11.49 -4.33 -5.74
C GLN A 275 -10.62 -3.11 -5.99
N ASP A 276 -10.03 -2.56 -4.93
CA ASP A 276 -9.03 -1.50 -5.04
C ASP A 276 -7.66 -2.08 -5.43
N THR A 277 -6.81 -1.24 -6.02
CA THR A 277 -5.49 -1.63 -6.47
C THR A 277 -4.60 -2.08 -5.31
N GLY A 278 -4.00 -3.25 -5.48
CA GLY A 278 -2.91 -3.76 -4.68
C GLY A 278 -1.58 -3.81 -5.41
N THR A 279 -0.64 -4.56 -4.86
CA THR A 279 0.74 -4.72 -5.33
C THR A 279 0.76 -5.20 -6.77
N GLY A 280 -0.10 -6.16 -7.11
CA GLY A 280 -0.19 -6.71 -8.47
C GLY A 280 -1.18 -5.99 -9.40
N GLY A 281 -1.94 -5.01 -8.92
CA GLY A 281 -3.06 -4.40 -9.63
C GLY A 281 -4.39 -4.59 -8.89
N ALA A 282 -5.52 -4.37 -9.55
CA ALA A 282 -6.84 -4.66 -8.98
C ALA A 282 -7.31 -6.08 -9.39
N TRP A 283 -8.61 -6.38 -9.21
CA TRP A 283 -9.20 -7.64 -9.69
C TRP A 283 -8.97 -7.81 -11.21
N PRO A 284 -8.52 -8.99 -11.69
CA PRO A 284 -8.48 -10.28 -10.98
C PRO A 284 -7.16 -10.61 -10.26
N VAL A 285 -6.16 -9.72 -10.27
CA VAL A 285 -4.86 -9.98 -9.62
C VAL A 285 -5.02 -9.99 -8.10
N SER A 286 -5.73 -9.01 -7.55
CA SER A 286 -6.25 -9.05 -6.19
C SER A 286 -7.66 -9.61 -6.19
N SER A 287 -7.91 -10.63 -5.37
CA SER A 287 -9.18 -11.36 -5.34
C SER A 287 -9.88 -11.36 -3.98
N ASP A 288 -9.31 -10.67 -2.99
CA ASP A 288 -9.80 -10.64 -1.62
C ASP A 288 -10.93 -9.62 -1.38
N ARG A 289 -11.53 -9.06 -2.43
CA ARG A 289 -12.80 -8.29 -2.38
C ARG A 289 -13.91 -9.04 -1.66
N THR A 290 -13.80 -10.36 -1.57
CA THR A 290 -14.72 -11.22 -0.83
C THR A 290 -14.73 -10.94 0.68
N THR A 291 -13.75 -10.19 1.23
CA THR A 291 -13.83 -9.61 2.59
C THR A 291 -15.07 -8.75 2.77
N TRP A 292 -15.55 -8.08 1.71
CA TRP A 292 -16.81 -7.34 1.70
C TRP A 292 -18.01 -8.21 2.07
N ILE A 293 -18.01 -9.49 1.65
CA ILE A 293 -19.09 -10.45 1.94
C ILE A 293 -19.16 -10.73 3.44
N ILE A 294 -18.01 -10.87 4.08
CA ILE A 294 -17.90 -11.08 5.53
C ILE A 294 -18.49 -9.88 6.28
N ALA A 295 -18.08 -8.67 5.89
CA ALA A 295 -18.58 -7.43 6.48
C ALA A 295 -20.09 -7.23 6.28
N ALA A 296 -20.56 -7.42 5.05
CA ALA A 296 -21.96 -7.24 4.69
C ALA A 296 -22.89 -8.20 5.46
N TYR A 297 -22.48 -9.46 5.60
CA TYR A 297 -23.25 -10.43 6.39
C TYR A 297 -23.14 -10.18 7.89
N GLU A 298 -22.00 -9.70 8.39
CA GLU A 298 -21.89 -9.29 9.80
C GLU A 298 -22.87 -8.16 10.13
N LEU A 299 -23.02 -7.16 9.25
CA LEU A 299 -24.02 -6.11 9.42
C LEU A 299 -25.43 -6.68 9.51
N TYR A 300 -25.79 -7.63 8.64
CA TYR A 300 -27.09 -8.32 8.75
C TYR A 300 -27.26 -8.99 10.12
N LYS A 301 -26.23 -9.70 10.62
CA LYS A 301 -26.31 -10.35 11.93
C LYS A 301 -26.43 -9.35 13.09
N ILE A 302 -25.80 -8.18 12.97
CA ILE A 302 -25.87 -7.11 13.98
C ILE A 302 -27.24 -6.44 13.99
N THR A 303 -27.80 -6.13 12.82
CA THR A 303 -29.01 -5.32 12.70
C THR A 303 -30.31 -6.14 12.61
N GLY A 304 -30.23 -7.39 12.15
CA GLY A 304 -31.39 -8.20 11.77
C GLY A 304 -32.15 -7.65 10.55
N ASP A 305 -31.50 -6.80 9.73
CA ASP A 305 -32.15 -6.10 8.63
C ASP A 305 -32.33 -7.01 7.39
N GLU A 306 -33.54 -7.50 7.21
CA GLU A 306 -33.93 -8.34 6.06
C GLU A 306 -33.83 -7.62 4.71
N ASP A 307 -34.05 -6.30 4.66
CA ASP A 307 -33.93 -5.53 3.43
C ASP A 307 -32.46 -5.41 3.02
N TRP A 308 -31.56 -5.27 3.99
CA TRP A 308 -30.13 -5.37 3.76
C TRP A 308 -29.74 -6.76 3.24
N LEU A 309 -30.26 -7.84 3.84
CA LEU A 309 -30.01 -9.20 3.35
C LEU A 309 -30.46 -9.39 1.89
N ASN A 310 -31.65 -8.90 1.55
CA ASN A 310 -32.18 -8.93 0.19
C ASN A 310 -31.32 -8.11 -0.80
N THR A 311 -30.73 -7.00 -0.32
CA THR A 311 -29.83 -6.14 -1.11
C THR A 311 -28.50 -6.84 -1.42
N ILE A 312 -27.86 -7.44 -0.41
CA ILE A 312 -26.50 -7.99 -0.55
C ILE A 312 -26.50 -9.34 -1.29
N TYR A 313 -27.54 -10.15 -1.15
CA TYR A 313 -27.62 -11.49 -1.74
C TYR A 313 -27.27 -11.55 -3.24
N PRO A 314 -27.94 -10.81 -4.14
CA PRO A 314 -27.61 -10.85 -5.57
C PRO A 314 -26.23 -10.27 -5.90
N ILE A 315 -25.70 -9.35 -5.08
CA ILE A 315 -24.37 -8.76 -5.26
C ILE A 315 -23.29 -9.80 -4.94
N ILE A 316 -23.45 -10.50 -3.82
CA ILE A 316 -22.57 -11.58 -3.38
C ILE A 316 -22.57 -12.69 -4.42
N GLU A 317 -23.76 -13.16 -4.82
CA GLU A 317 -23.92 -14.22 -5.81
C GLU A 317 -23.19 -13.88 -7.12
N LYS A 318 -23.48 -12.70 -7.69
CA LYS A 318 -22.88 -12.29 -8.96
C LYS A 318 -21.36 -12.16 -8.87
N SER A 319 -20.84 -11.70 -7.74
CA SER A 319 -19.39 -11.56 -7.51
C SER A 319 -18.71 -12.93 -7.43
N LEU A 320 -19.23 -13.84 -6.61
CA LEU A 320 -18.67 -15.20 -6.45
C LEU A 320 -18.77 -16.01 -7.75
N GLN A 321 -19.89 -15.93 -8.47
CA GLN A 321 -20.06 -16.59 -9.77
C GLN A 321 -19.12 -16.03 -10.84
N THR A 322 -18.74 -14.75 -10.74
CA THR A 322 -17.69 -14.18 -11.59
C THR A 322 -16.33 -14.77 -11.21
N ASP A 323 -16.02 -14.82 -9.92
CA ASP A 323 -14.74 -15.32 -9.42
C ASP A 323 -14.53 -16.80 -9.79
N LEU A 324 -15.56 -17.65 -9.69
CA LEU A 324 -15.48 -19.06 -10.11
C LEU A 324 -15.01 -19.27 -11.56
N LYS A 325 -15.28 -18.30 -12.44
CA LYS A 325 -14.92 -18.37 -13.86
C LYS A 325 -13.54 -17.78 -14.15
N THR A 326 -12.98 -17.03 -13.21
CA THR A 326 -11.78 -16.23 -13.46
C THR A 326 -10.60 -16.71 -12.65
N ILE A 327 -10.76 -16.95 -11.34
CA ILE A 327 -9.63 -17.05 -10.41
C ILE A 327 -9.44 -18.44 -9.80
N VAL A 328 -10.22 -19.45 -10.19
CA VAL A 328 -10.03 -20.81 -9.67
C VAL A 328 -8.78 -21.42 -10.30
N ASP A 329 -7.86 -21.92 -9.47
CA ASP A 329 -6.77 -22.76 -9.94
C ASP A 329 -7.28 -24.20 -10.18
N PRO A 330 -7.30 -24.68 -11.43
CA PRO A 330 -7.88 -25.98 -11.74
C PRO A 330 -7.07 -27.15 -11.19
N LYS A 331 -5.80 -26.94 -10.81
CA LYS A 331 -4.93 -28.01 -10.30
C LYS A 331 -5.18 -28.30 -8.83
N THR A 332 -5.42 -27.26 -8.05
CA THR A 332 -5.55 -27.37 -6.58
C THR A 332 -6.98 -27.17 -6.10
N GLY A 333 -7.83 -26.47 -6.84
CA GLY A 333 -9.14 -26.02 -6.39
C GLY A 333 -9.09 -24.79 -5.47
N LEU A 334 -7.90 -24.20 -5.28
CA LEU A 334 -7.72 -22.93 -4.55
C LEU A 334 -8.06 -21.73 -5.44
N MET A 335 -8.32 -20.60 -4.81
CA MET A 335 -8.53 -19.31 -5.44
C MET A 335 -7.18 -18.60 -5.60
N ARG A 336 -6.92 -18.14 -6.82
CA ARG A 336 -5.76 -17.34 -7.22
C ARG A 336 -5.89 -15.90 -6.77
N GLY A 337 -4.74 -15.27 -6.60
CA GLY A 337 -4.62 -13.84 -6.38
C GLY A 337 -3.66 -13.51 -5.25
N GLU A 338 -3.42 -12.21 -5.10
CA GLU A 338 -2.43 -11.72 -4.16
C GLU A 338 -2.82 -11.97 -2.68
N SER A 339 -1.84 -11.82 -1.80
CA SER A 339 -2.00 -12.02 -0.36
C SER A 339 -2.91 -10.97 0.21
N SER A 340 -4.03 -11.42 0.79
CA SER A 340 -4.91 -10.54 1.55
C SER A 340 -4.17 -9.83 2.71
N PHE A 341 -4.58 -8.59 2.99
CA PHE A 341 -4.10 -7.70 4.06
C PHE A 341 -2.66 -7.17 3.94
N LEU A 342 -1.71 -7.95 3.41
CA LEU A 342 -0.29 -7.58 3.31
C LEU A 342 0.03 -6.85 2.00
N ASP A 343 -0.61 -5.72 1.75
CA ASP A 343 -0.64 -5.16 0.40
C ASP A 343 -0.02 -3.77 0.20
N TRP A 344 0.63 -3.18 1.22
CA TRP A 344 1.70 -2.21 0.96
C TRP A 344 2.51 -1.77 2.19
N ARG A 345 3.84 -1.61 1.97
CA ARG A 345 4.79 -0.64 2.58
C ARG A 345 6.24 -0.86 2.10
N LYS A 346 6.55 -2.08 1.64
CA LYS A 346 7.64 -2.52 0.75
C LYS A 346 7.12 -3.83 0.13
N GLN A 347 7.27 -4.03 -1.17
CA GLN A 347 6.71 -5.16 -1.93
C GLN A 347 6.65 -6.47 -1.11
N THR A 348 5.45 -6.98 -0.83
CA THR A 348 5.23 -8.27 -0.12
C THR A 348 5.70 -9.46 -0.95
N TYR A 349 5.90 -9.22 -2.24
CA TYR A 349 6.41 -10.16 -3.22
C TYR A 349 7.88 -9.88 -3.56
N PRO A 350 8.65 -10.89 -3.97
CA PRO A 350 9.97 -10.68 -4.57
C PRO A 350 9.90 -9.69 -5.74
N LYS A 351 10.92 -8.82 -5.87
CA LYS A 351 11.00 -7.77 -6.90
C LYS A 351 10.79 -8.27 -8.35
N TRP A 352 11.10 -9.53 -8.62
CA TRP A 352 10.98 -10.12 -9.95
C TRP A 352 9.54 -10.49 -10.33
N MET A 353 8.63 -10.61 -9.36
CA MET A 353 7.24 -10.98 -9.63
C MET A 353 6.47 -9.78 -10.22
N ASN A 354 5.94 -9.98 -11.43
CA ASN A 354 5.00 -9.04 -12.07
C ASN A 354 3.54 -9.42 -11.74
N SER A 355 2.57 -8.67 -12.28
CA SER A 355 1.14 -8.91 -12.05
C SER A 355 0.67 -10.32 -12.40
N VAL A 356 1.27 -10.97 -13.41
CA VAL A 356 0.93 -12.36 -13.79
C VAL A 356 1.44 -13.33 -12.73
N ASP A 357 2.67 -13.16 -12.26
CA ASP A 357 3.24 -13.99 -11.20
C ASP A 357 2.46 -13.83 -9.89
N ILE A 358 2.07 -12.59 -9.56
CA ILE A 358 1.25 -12.28 -8.38
C ILE A 358 -0.14 -12.90 -8.51
N TYR A 359 -0.77 -12.79 -9.68
CA TYR A 359 -2.07 -13.41 -9.96
C TYR A 359 -2.03 -14.93 -9.75
N GLU A 360 -0.99 -15.62 -10.21
CA GLU A 360 -0.85 -17.08 -10.04
C GLU A 360 -0.59 -17.51 -8.59
N SER A 361 -0.45 -16.57 -7.64
CA SER A 361 -0.26 -16.89 -6.23
C SER A 361 -1.46 -17.58 -5.60
N LEU A 362 -1.19 -18.53 -4.71
CA LEU A 362 -2.17 -19.23 -3.88
C LEU A 362 -1.89 -18.91 -2.42
N CYS A 363 -2.51 -17.84 -1.92
CA CYS A 363 -2.25 -17.34 -0.56
C CYS A 363 -3.26 -17.90 0.46
N LEU A 364 -2.77 -18.25 1.66
CA LEU A 364 -3.61 -18.78 2.74
C LEU A 364 -4.70 -17.79 3.15
N GLY A 365 -4.35 -16.52 3.39
CA GLY A 365 -5.32 -15.50 3.81
C GLY A 365 -6.44 -15.31 2.80
N THR A 366 -6.08 -15.18 1.52
CA THR A 366 -7.02 -15.04 0.40
C THR A 366 -7.97 -16.23 0.31
N ASN A 367 -7.44 -17.46 0.41
CA ASN A 367 -8.26 -18.67 0.38
C ASN A 367 -9.12 -18.85 1.63
N ALA A 368 -8.67 -18.42 2.82
CA ALA A 368 -9.48 -18.43 4.03
C ALA A 368 -10.68 -17.47 3.93
N VAL A 369 -10.48 -16.29 3.35
CA VAL A 369 -11.58 -15.34 3.09
C VAL A 369 -12.55 -15.93 2.07
N HIS A 370 -12.08 -16.50 0.97
CA HIS A 370 -12.96 -17.15 -0.01
C HIS A 370 -13.74 -18.32 0.59
N TYR A 371 -13.09 -19.18 1.39
CA TYR A 371 -13.78 -20.25 2.11
C TYR A 371 -14.94 -19.70 2.94
N ARG A 372 -14.68 -18.69 3.78
CA ARG A 372 -15.73 -18.08 4.61
C ARG A 372 -16.82 -17.40 3.77
N ALA A 373 -16.46 -16.77 2.66
CA ALA A 373 -17.43 -16.15 1.76
C ALA A 373 -18.41 -17.17 1.14
N TYR A 374 -17.94 -18.36 0.78
CA TYR A 374 -18.83 -19.42 0.28
C TYR A 374 -19.69 -20.06 1.37
N GLU A 375 -19.18 -20.19 2.60
CA GLU A 375 -20.03 -20.57 3.74
C GLU A 375 -21.16 -19.55 3.96
N ILE A 376 -20.82 -18.26 3.97
CA ILE A 376 -21.81 -17.18 4.10
C ILE A 376 -22.83 -17.24 2.96
N MET A 377 -22.39 -17.43 1.71
CA MET A 377 -23.31 -17.53 0.58
C MET A 377 -24.25 -18.73 0.73
N ALA A 378 -23.77 -19.87 1.22
CA ALA A 378 -24.60 -21.03 1.53
C ALA A 378 -25.62 -20.72 2.63
N GLU A 379 -25.20 -20.08 3.73
CA GLU A 379 -26.08 -19.66 4.83
C GLU A 379 -27.19 -18.71 4.32
N ILE A 380 -26.84 -17.65 3.60
CA ILE A 380 -27.81 -16.70 3.03
C ILE A 380 -28.77 -17.40 2.07
N THR A 381 -28.25 -18.28 1.20
CA THR A 381 -29.08 -19.05 0.25
C THR A 381 -30.12 -19.90 0.97
N GLN A 382 -29.73 -20.55 2.07
CA GLN A 382 -30.65 -21.31 2.91
C GLN A 382 -31.69 -20.42 3.61
N ILE A 383 -31.29 -19.27 4.14
CA ILE A 383 -32.21 -18.28 4.74
C ILE A 383 -33.26 -17.83 3.71
N LYS A 384 -32.86 -17.68 2.45
CA LYS A 384 -33.78 -17.35 1.34
C LYS A 384 -34.68 -18.51 0.89
N GLY A 385 -34.53 -19.71 1.47
CA GLY A 385 -35.30 -20.90 1.10
C GLY A 385 -34.84 -21.57 -0.20
N ASN A 386 -33.65 -21.25 -0.70
CA ASN A 386 -33.06 -21.80 -1.91
C ASN A 386 -32.06 -22.93 -1.58
N ASP A 387 -31.68 -23.73 -2.58
CA ASP A 387 -30.69 -24.83 -2.40
C ASP A 387 -29.24 -24.29 -2.31
N PRO A 388 -28.55 -24.46 -1.17
CA PRO A 388 -27.18 -23.96 -0.98
C PRO A 388 -26.10 -24.92 -1.51
N THR A 389 -26.46 -26.11 -2.03
CA THR A 389 -25.55 -27.22 -2.31
C THR A 389 -24.33 -26.83 -3.16
N GLN A 390 -24.52 -25.99 -4.18
CA GLN A 390 -23.41 -25.53 -5.01
C GLN A 390 -22.34 -24.76 -4.22
N TYR A 391 -22.75 -23.90 -3.29
CA TYR A 391 -21.87 -23.05 -2.50
C TYR A 391 -21.17 -23.84 -1.40
N THR A 392 -21.91 -24.74 -0.73
CA THR A 392 -21.33 -25.69 0.23
C THR A 392 -20.24 -26.55 -0.41
N LYS A 393 -20.45 -27.02 -1.65
CA LYS A 393 -19.46 -27.83 -2.37
C LYS A 393 -18.19 -27.04 -2.71
N VAL A 394 -18.31 -25.76 -3.06
CA VAL A 394 -17.15 -24.90 -3.31
C VAL A 394 -16.38 -24.64 -2.01
N ALA A 395 -17.08 -24.29 -0.93
CA ALA A 395 -16.46 -24.10 0.39
C ALA A 395 -15.68 -25.35 0.82
N GLU A 396 -16.28 -26.54 0.69
CA GLU A 396 -15.62 -27.80 1.06
C GLU A 396 -14.39 -28.08 0.18
N THR A 397 -14.45 -27.79 -1.13
CA THR A 397 -13.29 -27.89 -2.03
C THR A 397 -12.14 -27.02 -1.54
N ILE A 398 -12.41 -25.75 -1.21
CA ILE A 398 -11.37 -24.81 -0.74
C ILE A 398 -10.79 -25.28 0.60
N LYS A 399 -11.63 -25.70 1.56
CA LYS A 399 -11.21 -26.23 2.85
C LYS A 399 -10.26 -27.42 2.71
N GLN A 400 -10.64 -28.39 1.88
CA GLN A 400 -9.81 -29.57 1.60
C GLN A 400 -8.48 -29.18 0.95
N ALA A 401 -8.50 -28.23 0.00
CA ALA A 401 -7.31 -27.76 -0.66
C ALA A 401 -6.37 -27.01 0.30
N ILE A 402 -6.88 -26.13 1.17
CA ILE A 402 -6.11 -25.46 2.22
C ILE A 402 -5.42 -26.51 3.12
N ASN A 403 -6.20 -27.47 3.63
CA ASN A 403 -5.69 -28.52 4.53
C ASN A 403 -4.63 -29.41 3.85
N LYS A 404 -4.76 -29.64 2.54
CA LYS A 404 -3.83 -30.47 1.78
C LYS A 404 -2.54 -29.73 1.43
N HIS A 405 -2.63 -28.46 1.03
CA HIS A 405 -1.54 -27.72 0.39
C HIS A 405 -0.80 -26.77 1.34
N PHE A 406 -1.43 -26.27 2.41
CA PHE A 406 -0.83 -25.27 3.30
C PHE A 406 -0.49 -25.79 4.69
N MET A 407 -0.94 -26.98 5.05
CA MET A 407 -0.65 -27.56 6.37
C MET A 407 0.46 -28.60 6.27
N ALA A 408 1.60 -28.32 6.91
CA ALA A 408 2.60 -29.33 7.17
C ALA A 408 2.05 -30.35 8.17
N GLY A 409 2.16 -31.65 7.84
CA GLY A 409 1.44 -32.73 8.51
C GLY A 409 1.63 -32.79 10.03
N ARG A 410 0.71 -32.14 10.76
CA ARG A 410 0.25 -32.41 12.15
C ARG A 410 -0.68 -31.34 12.73
N GLN A 411 -0.93 -30.22 12.05
CA GLN A 411 -1.94 -29.24 12.47
C GLN A 411 -3.00 -29.10 11.39
N ARG A 412 -4.04 -29.95 11.45
CA ARG A 412 -5.28 -29.74 10.70
C ARG A 412 -6.08 -28.64 11.41
N LEU A 413 -6.66 -27.67 10.69
CA LEU A 413 -7.67 -26.79 11.28
C LEU A 413 -8.94 -27.62 11.52
N LEU A 414 -9.33 -27.66 12.79
CA LEU A 414 -10.60 -28.14 13.37
C LEU A 414 -11.11 -29.49 12.85
#